data_AF-A0A9C8ZNC4-F1
#
_entry.id   AF-A0A9C8ZNC4-F1
#
_cell.length_a   1.000
_cell.length_b   1.000
_cell.length_c   1.000
_cell.angle_alpha   90.00
_cell.angle_beta   90.00
_cell.angle_gamma   90.00
#
_symmetry.space_group_name_H-M   'P 1'
#
loop_
_entity.id
_entity.type
_entity.pdbx_description
1 polymer ?
#
loop_
_entity_poly.entity_id
_entity_poly.type
_entity_poly.pdbx_seq_one_letter_code
_entity_poly.pdbx_strand_id
1 'polypeptide(L)' 'MSEGFENYVTVAEAAKRLNIHPESVRRLIRKGKLPARKFANTWLIERTTLEQFASHYDPRPGRKATLL' A
#
# COMPACT_ATOMS: atom_id res chain seq x y z
N MET A 1 3.80 -27.33 7.93
CA MET A 1 4.87 -26.45 7.44
C MET A 1 4.28 -25.05 7.31
N SER A 2 4.83 -24.09 8.04
CA SER A 2 4.84 -22.64 7.76
C SER A 2 3.56 -21.93 7.28
N GLU A 3 2.43 -22.07 7.97
CA GLU A 3 1.19 -21.35 7.61
C GLU A 3 1.00 -20.12 8.52
N GLY A 4 1.03 -18.90 7.97
CA GLY A 4 0.63 -17.71 8.74
C GLY A 4 1.02 -16.36 8.16
N PHE A 5 2.05 -16.29 7.31
CA PHE A 5 2.53 -15.02 6.74
C PHE A 5 2.16 -14.80 5.26
N GLU A 6 1.56 -15.78 4.59
CA GLU A 6 1.21 -15.67 3.17
C GLU A 6 0.15 -14.59 2.89
N ASN A 7 -0.66 -14.30 3.91
CA ASN A 7 -1.70 -13.27 3.87
C ASN A 7 -1.19 -11.87 4.18
N TYR A 8 0.08 -11.69 4.54
CA TYR A 8 0.66 -10.38 4.82
C TYR A 8 1.73 -10.03 3.79
N VAL A 9 1.70 -8.80 3.33
CA VAL A 9 2.66 -8.25 2.37
C VAL A 9 3.36 -7.05 2.98
N THR A 10 4.64 -6.88 2.65
CA THR A 10 5.42 -5.73 3.09
C THR A 10 5.12 -4.51 2.23
N VAL A 11 5.57 -3.33 2.68
CA VAL A 11 5.53 -2.09 1.89
C VAL A 11 6.11 -2.26 0.49
N ALA A 12 7.22 -2.99 0.36
CA ALA A 12 7.90 -3.18 -0.91
C ALA A 12 7.05 -4.03 -1.88
N GLU A 13 6.42 -5.09 -1.37
CA GLU A 13 5.52 -5.93 -2.18
C GLU A 13 4.23 -5.19 -2.54
N ALA A 14 3.66 -4.44 -1.59
CA ALA A 14 2.50 -3.59 -1.85
C ALA A 14 2.80 -2.52 -2.91
N ALA A 15 4.00 -1.93 -2.88
CA ALA A 15 4.46 -0.96 -3.86
C ALA A 15 4.49 -1.54 -5.28
N LYS A 16 5.06 -2.75 -5.43
CA LYS A 16 5.07 -3.47 -6.72
C LYS A 16 3.66 -3.78 -7.21
N ARG A 17 2.79 -4.27 -6.31
CA ARG A 17 1.40 -4.65 -6.63
C ARG A 17 0.57 -3.44 -7.09
N LEU A 18 0.70 -2.31 -6.41
CA LEU A 18 0.02 -1.05 -6.74
C LEU A 18 0.71 -0.25 -7.86
N ASN A 19 1.88 -0.70 -8.32
CA ASN A 19 2.74 0.02 -9.27
C ASN A 19 3.06 1.47 -8.82
N ILE A 20 3.33 1.66 -7.52
CA ILE A 20 3.69 2.97 -6.95
C ILE A 20 5.00 2.91 -6.17
N HIS A 21 5.60 4.07 -5.88
CA HIS A 21 6.81 4.12 -5.07
C HIS A 21 6.55 3.66 -3.62
N PRO A 22 7.44 2.88 -2.96
CA PRO A 22 7.25 2.44 -1.57
C PRO A 22 7.14 3.58 -0.57
N GLU A 23 7.70 4.77 -0.85
CA GLU A 23 7.41 5.96 -0.03
C GLU A 23 5.97 6.44 -0.14
N SER A 24 5.34 6.28 -1.31
CA SER A 24 3.91 6.60 -1.49
C SER A 24 3.05 5.63 -0.69
N VAL A 25 3.40 4.34 -0.64
CA VAL A 25 2.75 3.37 0.26
C VAL A 25 2.89 3.80 1.72
N ARG A 26 4.11 4.14 2.18
CA ARG A 26 4.32 4.66 3.55
C ARG A 26 3.51 5.92 3.83
N ARG A 27 3.38 6.81 2.84
CA ARG A 27 2.54 8.02 2.93
C ARG A 27 1.06 7.66 3.04
N LEU A 28 0.56 6.67 2.32
CA LEU A 28 -0.83 6.19 2.45
C LEU A 28 -1.10 5.60 3.83
N ILE A 29 -0.15 4.83 4.37
CA ILE A 29 -0.22 4.28 5.73
C ILE A 29 -0.26 5.41 6.76
N ARG A 30 0.66 6.39 6.68
CA ARG A 30 0.68 7.55 7.58
C ARG A 30 -0.59 8.41 7.50
N LYS A 31 -1.22 8.46 6.33
CA LYS A 31 -2.51 9.16 6.12
C LYS A 31 -3.72 8.35 6.61
N GLY A 32 -3.53 7.11 7.06
CA GLY A 32 -4.63 6.21 7.45
C GLY A 32 -5.48 5.70 6.29
N LYS A 33 -5.02 5.86 5.04
CA LYS A 33 -5.75 5.39 3.84
C LYS A 33 -5.55 3.90 3.59
N LEU A 34 -4.39 3.37 3.96
CA LEU A 34 -4.06 1.96 3.81
C LEU A 34 -3.80 1.39 5.21
N PRO A 35 -4.68 0.52 5.72
CA PRO A 35 -4.47 -0.08 7.03
C PRO A 35 -3.25 -1.00 6.96
N ALA A 36 -2.27 -0.70 7.81
CA ALA A 36 -1.06 -1.49 7.95
C ALA A 36 -0.72 -1.64 9.43
N ARG A 37 -0.18 -2.80 9.77
CA ARG A 37 0.25 -3.15 11.12
C ARG A 37 1.76 -3.04 11.21
N LYS A 38 2.24 -2.29 12.21
CA LYS A 38 3.68 -2.22 12.49
C LYS A 38 4.13 -3.54 13.12
N PHE A 39 5.07 -4.21 12.48
CA PHE A 39 5.67 -5.45 12.97
C PHE A 39 7.18 -5.27 13.04
N ALA A 40 7.71 -5.20 14.26
CA ALA A 40 9.10 -4.84 14.55
C ALA A 40 9.53 -3.56 13.81
N ASN A 41 10.31 -3.69 12.74
CA ASN A 41 10.84 -2.58 11.94
C ASN A 41 10.18 -2.41 10.57
N THR A 42 9.14 -3.19 10.25
CA THR A 42 8.44 -3.13 8.97
C THR A 42 6.93 -2.90 9.13
N TRP A 43 6.29 -2.45 8.06
CA TRP A 43 4.84 -2.37 7.99
C TRP A 43 4.34 -3.56 7.19
N LEU A 44 3.42 -4.31 7.79
CA LEU A 44 2.70 -5.42 7.17
C LEU A 44 1.30 -4.96 6.81
N ILE A 45 0.92 -5.23 5.57
CA ILE A 45 -0.40 -4.93 5.03
C ILE A 45 -1.05 -6.28 4.75
N GLU A 46 -2.33 -6.41 5.06
CA GLU A 46 -3.05 -7.64 4.73
C GLU A 46 -3.29 -7.70 3.21
N ARG A 47 -3.01 -8.85 2.60
CA ARG A 47 -3.13 -9.08 1.15
C ARG A 47 -4.53 -8.76 0.64
N THR A 48 -5.56 -9.28 1.32
CA THR A 48 -6.97 -9.05 0.97
C THR A 48 -7.30 -7.56 0.93
N THR A 49 -6.84 -6.83 1.96
CA THR A 49 -7.06 -5.38 2.04
C THR A 49 -6.30 -4.63 0.96
N LEU A 50 -5.06 -5.03 0.65
CA LEU A 50 -4.28 -4.46 -0.44
C LEU A 50 -4.99 -4.65 -1.79
N GLU A 51 -5.57 -5.83 -2.04
CA GLU A 51 -6.26 -6.13 -3.30
C GLU A 51 -7.58 -5.35 -3.42
N GLN A 52 -8.36 -5.25 -2.35
CA GLN A 52 -9.54 -4.37 -2.30
C GLN A 52 -9.15 -2.90 -2.56
N PHE A 53 -8.06 -2.45 -1.92
CA PHE A 53 -7.53 -1.10 -2.12
C PHE A 53 -7.08 -0.91 -3.57
N ALA A 54 -6.34 -1.86 -4.15
CA ALA A 54 -5.87 -1.79 -5.54
C ALA A 54 -7.02 -1.68 -6.55
N SER A 55 -8.13 -2.37 -6.30
CA SER A 55 -9.33 -2.29 -7.14
C SER A 55 -9.97 -0.89 -7.13
N HIS A 56 -9.96 -0.22 -5.98
CA HIS A 56 -10.54 1.12 -5.82
C HIS A 56 -9.54 2.28 -5.99
N TYR A 57 -8.25 2.00 -6.02
CA TYR A 57 -7.20 3.01 -6.00
C TYR A 57 -6.72 3.32 -7.41
N ASP A 58 -7.04 4.54 -7.87
CA ASP A 58 -6.45 5.08 -9.09
C ASP A 58 -5.11 5.75 -8.74
N PRO A 59 -3.95 5.18 -9.12
CA PRO A 59 -2.64 5.68 -8.74
C PRO A 59 -2.25 6.96 -9.50
N ARG A 60 -3.08 7.47 -10.42
CA ARG A 60 -2.75 8.61 -11.29
C ARG A 60 -2.29 9.80 -10.43
N PRO A 61 -0.99 10.15 -10.46
CA PRO A 61 -0.52 11.36 -9.83
C PRO A 61 -1.04 12.53 -10.67
N GLY A 62 -2.17 13.10 -10.29
CA GLY A 62 -2.71 14.26 -10.96
C GLY A 62 -1.83 15.49 -10.70
N ARG A 63 -1.10 15.94 -11.73
CA ARG A 63 -0.83 17.37 -11.90
C ARG A 63 -2.22 17.99 -12.03
N LYS A 64 -2.71 18.67 -10.99
CA LYS A 64 -3.84 19.57 -11.18
C LYS A 64 -3.30 20.62 -12.15
N ALA A 65 -3.63 20.50 -13.43
CA ALA A 65 -3.37 21.56 -14.37
C ALA A 65 -4.22 22.73 -13.87
N THR A 66 -3.60 23.63 -13.11
CA THR A 66 -4.15 24.95 -12.87
C THR A 66 -4.21 25.60 -14.25
N LEU A 67 -5.40 25.65 -14.85
CA LEU A 67 -5.69 26.62 -15.89
C LEU A 67 -5.71 27.98 -15.18
N LEU A 68 -4.70 28.80 -15.43
CA LEU A 68 -4.70 30.25 -15.25
C LEU A 68 -4.53 30.85 -16.63
#